data_AF-A0A7V1V6D0-F1
#
_entry.id   AF-A0A7V1V6D0-F1
#
_cell.length_a   1.000
_cell.length_b   1.000
_cell.length_c   1.000
_cell.angle_alpha   90.00
_cell.angle_beta   90.00
_cell.angle_gamma   90.00
#
_symmetry.space_group_name_H-M   'P 1'
#
loop_
_entity.id
_entity.type
_entity.pdbx_description
1 polymer ?
#
loop_
_entity_poly.entity_id
_entity_poly.type
_entity_poly.pdbx_seq_one_letter_code
_entity_poly.pdbx_strand_id
1 'polypeptide(L)' 'MASNGGGPYDDLYETYVQKRGMSKGYDFQRAPSGSVPPPTVTFRKKLRWWAWDRWRRMKTIRQERDRRVDEIVKLKGL' A
#
# COMPACT_ATOMS: atom_id res chain seq x y z
N MET A 1 -2.35 -33.86 -15.84
CA MET A 1 -0.93 -33.54 -16.06
C MET A 1 -0.72 -32.11 -15.61
N ALA A 2 -0.03 -31.89 -14.49
CA ALA A 2 0.15 -30.57 -13.90
C ALA A 2 1.33 -29.86 -14.59
N SER A 3 1.07 -28.71 -15.20
CA SER A 3 2.09 -27.82 -15.75
C SER A 3 2.89 -27.20 -14.60
N ASN A 4 4.03 -27.81 -14.30
CA ASN A 4 5.05 -27.28 -13.39
C ASN A 4 5.83 -26.15 -14.10
N GLY A 5 5.23 -24.97 -14.16
CA GLY A 5 5.85 -23.79 -14.77
C GLY A 5 5.23 -22.46 -14.34
N GLY A 6 4.47 -22.45 -13.25
CA GLY A 6 3.64 -21.32 -12.86
C GLY A 6 4.35 -20.35 -11.93
N GLY A 7 4.50 -19.08 -12.32
CA GLY A 7 4.90 -18.02 -11.40
C GLY A 7 3.89 -17.88 -10.24
N PRO A 8 4.26 -17.23 -9.12
CA PRO A 8 3.39 -17.11 -7.93
C PRO A 8 2.06 -16.37 -8.16
N TYR A 9 1.79 -15.92 -9.38
CA TYR A 9 0.60 -15.16 -9.76
C TYR A 9 -0.14 -15.76 -10.96
N ASP A 10 0.27 -16.91 -11.49
CA ASP A 10 -0.29 -17.44 -12.74
C ASP A 10 -1.77 -17.80 -12.57
N ASP A 11 -2.15 -18.34 -11.42
CA ASP A 11 -3.54 -18.62 -11.06
C ASP A 11 -4.43 -17.35 -11.06
N LEU A 12 -3.85 -16.19 -10.69
CA LEU A 12 -4.55 -14.90 -10.70
C LEU A 12 -4.77 -14.40 -12.12
N TYR A 13 -3.80 -14.60 -13.01
CA TYR A 13 -3.93 -14.22 -14.41
C TYR A 13 -4.91 -15.13 -15.15
N GLU A 14 -4.89 -16.44 -14.90
CA GLU A 14 -5.87 -17.38 -15.47
C GLU A 14 -7.29 -17.03 -15.06
N THR A 15 -7.53 -16.78 -13.77
CA THR A 15 -8.85 -16.39 -13.27
C THR A 15 -9.31 -15.05 -13.82
N TYR A 16 -8.40 -14.09 -14.01
CA TYR A 16 -8.72 -12.82 -14.66
C TYR A 16 -9.12 -13.02 -16.12
N VAL A 17 -8.38 -13.83 -16.89
CA VAL A 17 -8.69 -14.11 -18.31
C VAL A 17 -10.08 -14.73 -18.46
N GLN A 18 -10.44 -15.66 -17.58
CA GLN A 18 -11.77 -16.29 -17.57
C GLN A 18 -12.90 -15.28 -17.26
N LYS A 19 -12.64 -14.30 -16.39
CA LYS A 19 -13.65 -13.33 -15.92
C LYS A 19 -13.60 -11.97 -16.62
N ARG A 20 -12.71 -11.78 -17.60
CA ARG A 20 -12.42 -10.48 -18.24
C ARG A 20 -13.65 -9.77 -18.82
N GLY A 21 -14.63 -10.53 -19.31
CA GLY A 21 -15.88 -9.99 -19.87
C GLY A 21 -16.92 -9.56 -18.82
N MET A 22 -16.74 -9.99 -17.56
CA MET A 22 -17.63 -9.66 -16.44
C MET A 22 -17.07 -8.54 -15.55
N SER A 23 -15.77 -8.29 -15.63
CA SER A 23 -15.10 -7.21 -14.90
C SER A 23 -15.29 -5.87 -15.60
N LYS A 24 -15.86 -4.89 -14.88
CA LYS A 24 -15.82 -3.48 -15.28
C LYS A 24 -14.37 -3.03 -15.22
N GLY A 25 -13.75 -2.76 -16.37
CA GLY A 25 -12.37 -2.28 -16.44
C GLY A 25 -12.19 -0.97 -15.68
N TYR A 26 -10.95 -0.69 -15.26
CA TYR A 26 -10.62 0.62 -14.70
C TYR A 26 -10.73 1.67 -15.80
N ASP A 27 -11.67 2.59 -15.65
CA ASP A 27 -11.85 3.70 -16.58
C ASP A 27 -10.83 4.80 -16.26
N PHE A 28 -9.76 4.86 -17.05
CA PHE A 28 -8.73 5.89 -16.91
C PHE A 28 -9.26 7.31 -17.14
N GLN A 29 -10.39 7.47 -17.83
CA GLN A 29 -11.03 8.77 -18.06
C GLN A 29 -11.96 9.17 -16.91
N ARG A 30 -12.48 8.19 -16.14
CA ARG A 30 -13.22 8.39 -14.89
C ARG A 30 -12.42 7.98 -13.66
N ALA A 31 -11.09 8.15 -13.71
CA ALA A 31 -10.30 8.09 -12.50
C ALA A 31 -10.88 9.13 -11.52
N PRO A 32 -11.11 8.80 -10.24
CA PRO A 32 -11.55 9.77 -9.25
C PRO A 32 -10.56 10.94 -9.30
N SER A 33 -11.01 12.07 -9.85
CA SER A 33 -10.18 13.23 -10.09
C SER A 33 -9.77 13.80 -8.75
N GLY A 34 -8.58 13.44 -8.31
CA GLY A 34 -8.10 13.80 -7.00
C GLY A 34 -6.72 13.23 -6.80
N SER A 35 -5.71 13.92 -7.33
CA SER A 35 -4.38 13.82 -6.73
C SER A 35 -4.48 14.45 -5.35
N VAL A 36 -4.99 13.70 -4.39
CA VAL A 36 -4.96 14.11 -2.99
C VAL A 36 -3.52 13.85 -2.56
N PRO A 37 -2.70 14.89 -2.35
CA PRO A 37 -1.36 14.67 -1.84
C PRO A 37 -1.51 13.90 -0.52
N PRO A 38 -0.75 12.81 -0.34
CA PRO A 38 -0.83 12.05 0.89
C PRO A 38 -0.54 13.01 2.06
N PRO A 39 -1.26 12.89 3.18
CA PRO A 39 -1.08 13.78 4.32
C PRO A 39 0.40 13.77 4.73
N THR A 40 1.06 14.91 4.56
CA THR A 40 2.46 15.05 4.92
C THR A 40 2.55 15.18 6.44
N VAL A 41 3.06 14.15 7.09
CA VAL A 41 3.19 14.12 8.55
C VAL A 41 4.17 15.22 8.98
N THR A 42 3.65 16.31 9.54
CA THR A 42 4.48 17.38 10.10
C THR A 42 4.87 17.02 11.53
N PHE A 43 6.17 16.85 11.78
CA PHE A 43 6.67 16.65 13.14
C PHE A 43 6.81 18.01 13.85
N ARG A 44 6.37 18.11 15.11
CA ARG A 44 6.53 19.32 15.95
C ARG A 44 7.98 19.83 16.01
N LYS A 45 8.96 18.93 15.88
CA LYS A 45 10.36 19.26 15.64
C LYS A 45 10.80 18.64 14.32
N LYS A 46 11.16 19.48 13.33
CA LYS A 46 11.73 19.03 12.06
C LYS A 46 13.00 18.20 12.31
N LEU A 47 13.06 17.01 11.72
CA LEU A 47 14.22 16.13 11.82
C LEU A 47 15.35 16.73 10.96
N ARG A 48 16.39 17.27 11.59
CA ARG A 48 17.61 17.68 10.88
C ARG A 48 18.44 16.43 10.59
N TRP A 49 19.10 16.37 9.43
CA TRP A 49 19.86 15.17 9.04
C TRP A 49 21.09 14.90 9.93
N TRP A 50 21.68 15.96 10.53
CA TRP A 50 22.76 15.89 11.53
C TRP A 50 22.29 15.73 12.99
N ALA A 51 21.00 15.43 13.23
CA ALA A 51 20.54 15.26 14.60
C ALA A 51 21.10 13.96 15.20
N TRP A 52 21.85 14.07 16.31
CA TRP A 52 22.42 12.92 17.02
C TRP A 52 21.37 11.90 17.47
N ASP A 53 20.15 12.35 17.77
CA ASP A 53 19.02 11.51 18.19
C ASP A 53 18.14 11.01 17.02
N ARG A 54 18.58 11.22 15.76
CA ARG A 54 17.83 10.88 14.55
C ARG A 54 17.41 9.41 14.50
N TRP A 55 18.33 8.48 14.81
CA TRP A 55 18.06 7.04 14.76
C TRP A 55 16.94 6.64 15.72
N ARG A 56 16.96 7.20 16.94
CA ARG A 56 15.95 6.94 17.98
C ARG A 56 14.58 7.46 17.54
N ARG A 57 14.53 8.67 16.98
CA ARG A 57 13.29 9.24 16.46
C ARG A 57 12.75 8.49 15.25
N MET A 58 13.61 8.05 14.32
CA MET A 58 13.20 7.23 13.17
C MET A 58 12.59 5.90 13.62
N LYS A 59 13.11 5.29 14.69
CA LYS A 59 12.53 4.08 15.28
C LYS A 59 11.11 4.33 15.78
N THR A 60 10.89 5.42 16.53
CA THR A 60 9.56 5.81 17.02
C THR A 60 8.59 6.07 15.86
N ILE A 61 9.03 6.78 14.82
CA ILE A 61 8.20 7.05 13.63
C ILE A 61 7.76 5.75 12.95
N ARG A 62 8.68 4.78 12.82
CA ARG A 62 8.38 3.48 12.22
C ARG A 62 7.37 2.69 13.05
N GLN A 63 7.57 2.62 14.38
CA GLN A 63 6.64 1.95 15.29
C GLN A 63 5.23 2.53 15.21
N GLU A 64 5.14 3.86 15.20
CA GLU A 64 3.86 4.55 15.12
C GLU A 64 3.17 4.36 13.75
N ARG A 65 3.96 4.33 12.67
CA ARG A 65 3.44 3.98 11.34
C ARG A 65 2.87 2.56 11.35
N ASP A 66 3.63 1.60 11.86
CA ASP A 66 3.23 0.19 11.86
C ASP A 66 1.96 -0.01 12.71
N ARG A 67 1.86 0.66 13.87
CA ARG A 67 0.63 0.69 14.68
C ARG A 67 -0.59 1.21 13.90
N ARG A 68 -0.46 2.33 13.20
CA ARG A 68 -1.57 2.90 12.39
C ARG A 68 -1.99 1.98 11.25
N VAL A 69 -1.02 1.32 10.62
CA VAL A 69 -1.32 0.33 9.56
C VAL A 69 -2.11 -0.83 10.16
N ASP A 70 -1.70 -1.34 11.31
CA ASP A 70 -2.39 -2.41 12.04
C ASP A 70 -3.83 -2.00 12.40
N GLU A 71 -4.03 -0.78 12.87
CA GLU A 71 -5.36 -0.22 13.17
C GLU A 71 -6.24 -0.14 11.91
N ILE A 72 -5.69 0.29 10.76
CA ILE A 72 -6.42 0.33 9.49
C ILE A 72 -6.79 -1.07 9.00
N VAL A 73 -5.88 -2.04 9.09
CA VAL A 73 -6.14 -3.43 8.70
C VAL A 73 -7.28 -4.00 9.54
N LYS A 74 -7.23 -3.81 10.87
CA LYS A 74 -8.29 -4.22 11.80
C LYS A 74 -9.63 -3.56 11.49
N LEU A 75 -9.63 -2.26 11.17
CA LEU A 75 -10.86 -1.54 10.80
C LEU A 75 -11.47 -2.03 9.48
N LYS A 76 -10.66 -2.51 8.55
CA LYS A 76 -11.13 -3.06 7.27
C LYS A 76 -11.60 -4.52 7.35
N GLY A 77 -11.43 -5.19 8.49
CA GLY A 77 -11.82 -6.59 8.67
C GLY A 77 -11.02 -7.56 7.80
N LEU A 78 -9.79 -7.19 7.44
CA LEU A 78 -8.82 -8.05 6.75
C LEU A 78 -8.00 -8.87 7.74
#